data_AF-A0A924ATV6-F1
#
_entry.id   AF-A0A924ATV6-F1
#
_cell.length_a   1.000
_cell.length_b   1.000
_cell.length_c   1.000
_cell.angle_alpha   90.00
_cell.angle_beta   90.00
_cell.angle_gamma   90.00
#
_symmetry.space_group_name_H-M   'P 1'
#
loop_
_entity.id
_entity.type
_entity.pdbx_description
1 polymer ?
#
loop_
_entity_poly.entity_id
_entity_poly.type
_entity_poly.pdbx_seq_one_letter_code
_entity_poly.pdbx_strand_id
1 'polypeptide(L)' 'LADAVPIIGVGGTMSGADARAKIDAGAALVQLYSGLIYAGPALVRECARALKRA' A
#
# COMPACT_ATOMS: atom_id res chain seq x y z
N LEU A 1 0.30 18.79 -13.19
CA LEU A 1 0.54 17.35 -12.96
C LEU A 1 0.19 16.96 -11.53
N ALA A 2 0.58 17.75 -10.52
CA ALA A 2 0.05 17.59 -9.17
C ALA A 2 -1.49 17.59 -9.19
N ASP A 3 -2.08 16.52 -8.64
CA ASP A 3 -3.51 16.18 -8.53
C ASP A 3 -4.27 15.75 -9.79
N ALA A 4 -3.67 15.79 -10.98
CA ALA A 4 -4.35 15.39 -12.23
C ALA A 4 -4.19 13.90 -12.58
N VAL A 5 -3.15 13.24 -12.05
CA VAL A 5 -2.82 11.84 -12.40
C VAL A 5 -2.63 11.01 -11.12
N PRO A 6 -3.47 9.99 -10.88
CA PRO A 6 -3.32 9.09 -9.75
C PRO A 6 -1.98 8.36 -9.76
N ILE A 7 -1.28 8.36 -8.63
CA ILE A 7 -0.01 7.65 -8.45
C ILE A 7 -0.26 6.28 -7.77
N ILE A 8 0.44 5.25 -8.24
CA ILE A 8 0.44 3.93 -7.61
C ILE A 8 1.77 3.75 -6.87
N GLY A 9 1.70 3.58 -5.55
CA GLY A 9 2.86 3.31 -4.71
C GLY A 9 3.30 1.85 -4.84
N VAL A 10 4.57 1.63 -5.19
CA VAL A 10 5.14 0.29 -5.40
C VAL A 10 6.45 0.13 -4.62
N GLY A 11 6.89 -1.12 -4.43
CA GLY A 11 8.18 -1.46 -3.82
C GLY A 11 8.17 -1.52 -2.29
N GLY A 12 8.72 -2.61 -1.75
CA GLY A 12 9.04 -2.73 -0.32
C GLY A 12 7.86 -2.69 0.66
N THR A 13 6.62 -2.92 0.24
CA THR A 13 5.48 -2.99 1.16
C THR A 13 5.44 -4.36 1.85
N MET A 14 5.86 -4.41 3.12
CA MET A 14 5.96 -5.63 3.93
C MET A 14 5.00 -5.63 5.14
N SER A 15 4.32 -4.51 5.39
CA SER A 15 3.35 -4.34 6.46
C SER A 15 2.21 -3.39 6.05
N GLY A 16 1.15 -3.36 6.86
CA GLY A 16 0.08 -2.36 6.70
C GLY A 16 0.54 -0.92 6.94
N ALA A 17 1.57 -0.73 7.77
CA ALA A 17 2.17 0.58 8.00
C ALA A 17 2.90 1.10 6.75
N ASP A 18 3.60 0.23 6.02
CA ASP A 18 4.24 0.61 4.75
C ASP A 18 3.20 1.01 3.69
N ALA A 19 2.05 0.34 3.68
CA ALA A 19 0.95 0.69 2.78
C ALA A 19 0.35 2.05 3.15
N ARG A 20 0.13 2.33 4.44
CA ARG A 20 -0.32 3.63 4.92
C ARG A 20 0.67 4.74 4.56
N ALA A 21 1.97 4.52 4.77
CA ALA A 21 3.01 5.50 4.45
C ALA A 21 3.01 5.88 2.96
N LYS A 22 2.75 4.93 2.05
CA LYS A 22 2.63 5.23 0.61
C LYS A 22 1.41 6.09 0.28
N ILE A 23 0.26 5.79 0.91
CA ILE A 23 -0.95 6.60 0.74
C ILE A 23 -0.73 8.02 1.29
N ASP A 24 -0.11 8.14 2.46
CA ASP A 24 0.18 9.44 3.09
C ASP A 24 1.19 10.27 2.28
N ALA A 25 2.08 9.59 1.53
CA ALA A 25 2.99 10.22 0.57
C ALA A 25 2.32 10.64 -0.75
N GLY A 26 1.00 10.43 -0.91
CA GLY A 26 0.21 10.87 -2.06
C GLY A 26 -0.12 9.78 -3.08
N ALA A 27 0.17 8.50 -2.80
CA ALA A 27 -0.32 7.42 -3.64
C ALA A 27 -1.84 7.25 -3.51
N ALA A 28 -2.52 7.00 -4.63
CA ALA A 28 -3.93 6.63 -4.65
C ALA A 28 -4.15 5.14 -4.43
N LEU A 29 -3.19 4.31 -4.83
CA LEU A 29 -3.21 2.84 -4.71
C LEU A 29 -1.83 2.32 -4.27
N VAL A 30 -1.79 1.10 -3.72
CA VAL A 30 -0.55 0.40 -3.38
C VAL A 30 -0.53 -0.97 -4.05
N GLN A 31 0.60 -1.36 -4.65
CA GLN A 31 0.81 -2.71 -5.19
C GLN A 31 1.72 -3.54 -4.28
N LEU A 32 1.51 -4.85 -4.32
CA LEU A 32 2.23 -5.85 -3.54
C LEU A 32 2.82 -6.91 -4.49
N TYR A 33 4.12 -7.18 -4.37
CA TYR A 33 4.77 -8.34 -4.98
C TYR A 33 5.62 -9.07 -3.94
N SER A 34 6.82 -8.55 -3.61
CA SER A 34 7.74 -9.23 -2.70
C SER A 34 7.10 -9.50 -1.34
N GLY A 35 6.29 -8.56 -0.82
CA GLY A 35 5.52 -8.78 0.40
C GLY A 35 4.52 -9.93 0.31
N LEU A 36 3.88 -10.14 -0.85
CA LEU A 36 2.98 -11.28 -1.03
C LEU A 36 3.77 -12.61 -1.02
N ILE A 37 4.96 -12.64 -1.61
CA ILE A 37 5.82 -13.83 -1.65
C ILE A 37 6.38 -14.17 -0.25
N TYR A 38 6.87 -13.16 0.49
CA TYR A 38 7.58 -13.41 1.74
C TYR A 38 6.70 -13.36 3.01
N ALA A 39 5.64 -12.55 3.03
CA ALA A 39 4.72 -12.44 4.17
C ALA A 39 3.39 -13.19 3.95
N GLY A 40 3.15 -13.69 2.74
CA GLY A 40 1.96 -14.46 2.39
C GLY A 40 0.68 -13.62 2.25
N PRO A 41 -0.47 -14.26 1.98
CA PRO A 41 -1.72 -13.59 1.66
C PRO A 41 -2.32 -12.80 2.84
N ALA A 42 -1.90 -13.07 4.08
CA ALA A 42 -2.35 -12.33 5.25
C ALA A 42 -1.99 -10.83 5.18
N LEU A 43 -0.88 -10.48 4.53
CA LEU A 43 -0.44 -9.11 4.31
C LEU A 43 -1.49 -8.26 3.59
N VAL A 44 -2.21 -8.83 2.63
CA VAL A 44 -3.27 -8.12 1.89
C VAL A 44 -4.34 -7.61 2.84
N ARG A 45 -4.79 -8.47 3.77
CA ARG A 45 -5.83 -8.13 4.74
C ARG A 45 -5.31 -7.14 5.78
N GLU A 46 -4.04 -7.25 6.18
CA GLU A 46 -3.38 -6.28 7.04
C GLU A 46 -3.36 -4.88 6.40
N CYS A 47 -2.88 -4.77 5.16
CA CYS A 47 -2.87 -3.52 4.40
C CYS A 47 -4.28 -2.93 4.25
N ALA A 48 -5.26 -3.76 3.86
CA ALA A 48 -6.65 -3.31 3.71
C ALA A 48 -7.24 -2.76 5.02
N ARG A 49 -6.92 -3.36 6.16
CA ARG A 49 -7.34 -2.85 7.48
C ARG A 49 -6.63 -1.53 7.82
N ALA A 50 -5.32 -1.46 7.59
CA ALA A 50 -4.55 -0.25 7.86
C ALA A 50 -5.05 0.95 7.03
N LEU A 51 -5.55 0.72 5.82
CA LEU A 51 -6.07 1.74 4.91
C LEU A 51 -7.56 2.05 5.07
N LYS A 52 -8.30 1.29 5.89
CA LYS A 52 -9.72 1.52 6.13
C LYS A 52 -9.91 2.94 6.70
N ARG A 53 -10.79 3.74 6.09
CA ARG A 53 -11.19 5.06 6.63
C ARG A 53 -12.12 4.82 7.83
N ALA A 54 -12.04 5.70 8.83
CA ALA A 54 -12.97 5.72 9.96
C ALA A 54 -14.39 6.07 9.50
#